data_AF-A0A1Y0CCE3-F1
#
_entry.id   AF-A0A1Y0CCE3-F1
#
_cell.length_a   1.000
_cell.length_b   1.000
_cell.length_c   1.000
_cell.angle_alpha   90.00
_cell.angle_beta   90.00
_cell.angle_gamma   90.00
#
_symmetry.space_group_name_H-M   'P 1'
#
loop_
_entity.id
_entity.type
_entity.pdbx_description
1 polymer ?
#
loop_
_entity_poly.entity_id
_entity_poly.type
_entity_poly.pdbx_seq_one_letter_code
_entity_poly.pdbx_strand_id
1 'polypeptide(L)'
;MTLNGESSCRTLGSREVTASPLRQNDSSTAGWSLEGRLIGVTAARKAREQIEMFQRRGADIMWAPALSLVPSMIDERELRRTTQAVVGRPADLFLATTGTGINSWFESADSWGLGHDLVRVAAGAEVLARGPKSAGALVGRGVRVDWSPRSECFADVLAHLCRRDLSGKRIIMQEHGLSQDRAAQVLRERGAEVIIASIYRVEGPESPARLDELLDLVVGHALDALTFTSAPAVASIMRAAALTGRESAFVDALRGDIVVACVGPVAADAFSPWSIPVVVPRRYRLGALVKLVESYLKQR
;
A
#
# COMPACT_ATOMS: atom_id res chain seq x y z
N MET A 1 71.27 -60.68 41.41
CA MET A 1 70.80 -59.53 40.62
C MET A 1 69.81 -60.09 39.61
N THR A 2 68.52 -59.74 39.75
CA THR A 2 67.45 -59.74 38.74
C THR A 2 67.27 -60.95 37.81
N LEU A 3 66.14 -61.67 37.96
CA LEU A 3 65.03 -61.76 36.97
C LEU A 3 64.03 -62.87 37.34
N ASN A 4 62.80 -62.69 36.83
CA ASN A 4 61.69 -63.63 36.66
C ASN A 4 60.69 -63.89 37.81
N GLY A 5 59.41 -63.89 37.42
CA GLY A 5 58.46 -64.88 37.91
C GLY A 5 57.09 -64.39 38.40
N GLU A 6 56.14 -64.28 37.46
CA GLU A 6 54.73 -64.69 37.60
C GLU A 6 53.76 -64.05 38.62
N SER A 7 52.83 -63.29 38.05
CA SER A 7 51.39 -63.62 37.92
C SER A 7 50.37 -63.23 39.00
N SER A 8 49.25 -62.74 38.46
CA SER A 8 47.87 -62.72 38.98
C SER A 8 47.47 -61.60 39.95
N CYS A 9 46.52 -60.74 39.55
CA CYS A 9 45.08 -61.04 39.63
C CYS A 9 44.24 -59.84 39.14
N ARG A 10 43.39 -60.07 38.11
CA ARG A 10 41.96 -59.66 37.95
C ARG A 10 41.56 -58.21 38.38
N THR A 11 40.76 -57.41 37.68
CA THR A 11 39.61 -57.69 36.79
C THR A 11 38.96 -56.35 36.37
N LEU A 12 38.22 -56.37 35.24
CA LEU A 12 36.98 -55.60 34.93
C LEU A 12 37.10 -54.06 34.82
N GLY A 13 36.62 -53.37 33.79
CA GLY A 13 35.81 -53.75 32.65
C GLY A 13 35.64 -52.49 31.78
N SER A 14 35.83 -52.66 30.48
CA SER A 14 35.70 -51.64 29.44
C SER A 14 34.25 -51.17 29.30
N ARG A 15 33.99 -49.89 29.52
CA ARG A 15 32.73 -49.24 29.12
C ARG A 15 32.76 -49.01 27.60
N GLU A 16 32.12 -49.92 26.87
CA GLU A 16 31.65 -49.64 25.51
C GLU A 16 30.54 -48.59 25.58
N VAL A 17 30.78 -47.46 24.92
CA VAL A 17 29.76 -46.46 24.63
C VAL A 17 28.92 -47.00 23.49
N THR A 18 27.81 -47.66 23.82
CA THR A 18 26.78 -48.02 22.85
C THR A 18 25.98 -46.76 22.50
N ALA A 19 26.20 -46.25 21.29
CA ALA A 19 25.37 -45.23 20.69
C ALA A 19 23.93 -45.77 20.58
N SER A 20 23.02 -45.18 21.33
CA SER A 20 21.59 -45.44 21.21
C SER A 20 21.10 -44.91 19.86
N PRO A 21 20.34 -45.68 19.06
CA PRO A 21 19.83 -45.19 17.79
C PRO A 21 18.79 -44.10 18.08
N LEU A 22 19.10 -42.87 17.69
CA LEU A 22 18.13 -41.79 17.60
C LEU A 22 16.98 -42.28 16.71
N ARG A 23 15.79 -42.38 17.30
CA ARG A 23 14.54 -42.60 16.60
C ARG A 23 14.44 -41.57 15.48
N GLN A 24 14.61 -42.02 14.24
CA GLN A 24 14.12 -41.31 13.07
C GLN A 24 12.61 -41.29 13.17
N ASN A 25 12.06 -40.16 13.62
CA ASN A 25 10.67 -39.85 13.41
C ASN A 25 10.56 -39.26 12.00
N ASP A 26 10.43 -40.16 11.04
CA ASP A 26 9.83 -39.86 9.75
C ASP A 26 8.32 -39.71 9.98
N SER A 27 7.82 -38.47 9.97
CA SER A 27 6.48 -38.06 9.53
C SER A 27 6.14 -36.63 9.97
N SER A 28 6.37 -35.67 9.08
CA SER A 28 5.26 -34.82 8.65
C SER A 28 5.56 -34.29 7.25
N THR A 29 4.87 -34.81 6.26
CA THR A 29 4.49 -34.12 5.02
C THR A 29 3.62 -32.92 5.39
N ALA A 30 4.19 -31.92 6.07
CA ALA A 30 3.57 -30.62 6.17
C ALA A 30 3.82 -29.92 4.84
N GLY A 31 2.98 -30.24 3.84
CA GLY A 31 2.96 -29.52 2.57
C GLY A 31 2.98 -28.01 2.84
N TRP A 32 3.73 -27.28 2.04
CA TRP A 32 3.87 -25.85 2.30
C TRP A 32 2.48 -25.20 2.23
N SER A 33 2.21 -24.27 3.14
CA SER A 33 0.88 -23.67 3.33
C SER A 33 0.24 -23.04 2.11
N LEU A 34 1.03 -22.71 1.09
CA LEU A 34 0.65 -22.08 -0.17
C LEU A 34 1.25 -22.82 -1.37
N GLU A 35 1.57 -24.11 -1.22
CA GLU A 35 2.06 -24.95 -2.32
C GLU A 35 1.06 -24.96 -3.48
N GLY A 36 1.57 -24.80 -4.71
CA GLY A 36 0.74 -24.73 -5.92
C GLY A 36 -0.06 -23.43 -6.09
N ARG A 37 0.15 -22.42 -5.23
CA ARG A 37 -0.52 -21.12 -5.33
C ARG A 37 0.34 -20.10 -6.08
N LEU A 38 -0.25 -19.39 -7.04
CA LEU A 38 0.40 -18.29 -7.74
C LEU A 38 -0.05 -16.94 -7.17
N ILE A 39 0.90 -16.16 -6.65
CA ILE A 39 0.62 -14.87 -6.01
C ILE A 39 1.26 -13.72 -6.78
N GLY A 40 0.43 -12.74 -7.14
CA GLY A 40 0.84 -11.48 -7.76
C GLY A 40 1.34 -10.49 -6.71
N VAL A 41 2.55 -9.97 -6.92
CA VAL A 41 3.16 -8.93 -6.07
C VAL A 41 3.36 -7.66 -6.89
N THR A 42 2.67 -6.58 -6.52
CA THR A 42 2.75 -5.29 -7.22
C THR A 42 3.71 -4.29 -6.59
N ALA A 43 4.24 -4.61 -5.41
CA ALA A 43 5.12 -3.73 -4.67
C ALA A 43 6.44 -3.52 -5.43
N ALA A 44 6.88 -2.27 -5.52
CA ALA A 44 8.24 -1.91 -5.96
C ALA A 44 9.19 -1.89 -4.76
N ARG A 45 8.84 -1.14 -3.70
CA ARG A 45 9.61 -1.08 -2.45
C ARG A 45 9.32 -2.27 -1.54
N LYS A 46 10.37 -2.82 -0.92
CA LYS A 46 10.30 -4.02 -0.07
C LYS A 46 9.68 -5.25 -0.77
N ALA A 47 9.68 -5.27 -2.10
CA ALA A 47 9.17 -6.39 -2.89
C ALA A 47 9.85 -7.70 -2.48
N ARG A 48 11.19 -7.70 -2.41
CA ARG A 48 11.99 -8.85 -2.00
C ARG A 48 11.56 -9.42 -0.64
N GLU A 49 11.35 -8.57 0.37
CA GLU A 49 10.89 -8.98 1.70
C GLU A 49 9.52 -9.69 1.61
N GLN A 50 8.59 -9.13 0.83
CA GLN A 50 7.26 -9.70 0.62
C GLN A 50 7.31 -11.03 -0.15
N ILE A 51 8.10 -11.09 -1.23
CA ILE A 51 8.30 -12.27 -2.08
C ILE A 51 8.88 -13.41 -1.24
N GLU A 52 9.94 -13.17 -0.48
CA GLU A 52 10.56 -14.17 0.40
C GLU A 52 9.59 -14.68 1.48
N MET A 53 8.68 -13.83 1.98
CA MET A 53 7.65 -14.26 2.93
C MET A 53 6.64 -15.24 2.32
N PHE A 54 6.27 -15.07 1.05
CA PHE A 54 5.39 -15.99 0.33
C PHE A 54 6.12 -17.26 -0.14
N GLN A 55 7.34 -17.15 -0.65
CA GLN A 55 8.14 -18.30 -1.09
C GLN A 55 8.47 -19.25 0.07
N ARG A 56 8.75 -18.72 1.28
CA ARG A 56 8.90 -19.55 2.50
C ARG A 56 7.65 -20.33 2.89
N ARG A 57 6.51 -20.03 2.26
CA ARG A 57 5.22 -20.71 2.43
C ARG A 57 4.85 -21.56 1.21
N GLY A 58 5.75 -21.70 0.23
CA GLY A 58 5.59 -22.54 -0.95
C GLY A 58 4.85 -21.93 -2.13
N ALA A 59 4.54 -20.63 -2.10
CA ALA A 59 3.87 -19.97 -3.20
C ALA A 59 4.83 -19.64 -4.35
N ASP A 60 4.34 -19.79 -5.58
CA ASP A 60 4.93 -19.21 -6.78
C ASP A 60 4.56 -17.72 -6.88
N ILE A 61 5.44 -16.94 -7.52
CA ILE A 61 5.35 -15.48 -7.50
C ILE A 61 5.41 -14.88 -8.89
N MET A 62 4.37 -14.13 -9.23
CA MET A 62 4.38 -13.17 -10.33
C MET A 62 4.69 -11.77 -9.79
N TRP A 63 5.95 -11.35 -9.87
CA TRP A 63 6.34 -9.99 -9.47
C TRP A 63 6.24 -9.02 -10.65
N ALA A 64 5.35 -8.03 -10.53
CA ALA A 64 5.14 -6.98 -11.52
C ALA A 64 5.03 -5.63 -10.81
N PRO A 65 6.15 -4.89 -10.65
CA PRO A 65 6.15 -3.62 -9.93
C PRO A 65 5.27 -2.60 -10.65
N ALA A 66 4.15 -2.24 -10.02
CA ALA A 66 3.18 -1.32 -10.61
C ALA A 66 3.63 0.15 -10.59
N LEU A 67 4.76 0.45 -9.95
CA LEU A 67 5.30 1.79 -9.77
C LEU A 67 6.81 1.77 -10.00
N SER A 68 7.35 2.85 -10.56
CA SER A 68 8.80 3.08 -10.62
C SER A 68 9.42 3.16 -9.22
N LEU A 69 10.62 2.58 -9.04
CA LEU A 69 11.47 2.78 -7.87
C LEU A 69 12.13 4.16 -7.85
N VAL A 70 12.19 4.85 -8.99
CA VAL A 70 12.73 6.20 -9.07
C VAL A 70 11.84 7.12 -8.23
N PRO A 71 12.42 7.91 -7.29
CA PRO A 71 11.67 8.87 -6.50
C PRO A 71 10.93 9.78 -7.46
N SER A 72 9.62 9.67 -7.54
CA SER A 72 8.95 10.43 -8.59
C SER A 72 9.02 11.91 -8.27
N MET A 73 9.40 12.67 -9.29
CA MET A 73 9.70 14.07 -9.13
C MET A 73 8.41 14.85 -8.95
N ILE A 74 8.44 15.80 -8.02
CA ILE A 74 7.43 16.86 -7.96
C ILE A 74 7.54 17.61 -9.29
N ASP A 75 6.44 17.79 -10.00
CA ASP A 75 6.41 18.82 -11.04
C ASP A 75 6.39 20.17 -10.34
N GLU A 76 7.58 20.67 -9.98
CA GLU A 76 7.72 21.90 -9.20
C GLU A 76 7.08 23.10 -9.90
N ARG A 77 7.09 23.13 -11.24
CA ARG A 77 6.46 24.21 -11.99
C ARG A 77 4.95 24.18 -11.80
N GLU A 78 4.34 23.01 -11.94
CA GLU A 78 2.89 22.87 -11.79
C GLU A 78 2.44 23.05 -10.34
N LEU A 79 3.18 22.48 -9.39
CA LEU A 79 2.90 22.67 -7.96
C LEU A 79 3.04 24.15 -7.57
N ARG A 80 4.04 24.87 -8.09
CA ARG A 80 4.21 26.31 -7.84
C ARG A 80 3.05 27.13 -8.41
N ARG A 81 2.64 26.87 -9.67
CA ARG A 81 1.47 27.54 -10.28
C ARG A 81 0.20 27.29 -9.47
N THR A 82 -0.03 26.04 -9.07
CA THR A 82 -1.17 25.66 -8.23
C THR A 82 -1.11 26.38 -6.90
N THR A 83 0.06 26.43 -6.26
CA THR A 83 0.24 27.13 -4.98
C THR A 83 -0.06 28.62 -5.12
N GLN A 84 0.39 29.27 -6.19
CA GLN A 84 0.07 30.67 -6.48
C GLN A 84 -1.44 30.88 -6.63
N ALA A 85 -2.13 29.99 -7.35
CA ALA A 85 -3.58 30.03 -7.47
C ALA A 85 -4.29 29.80 -6.12
N VAL A 86 -3.76 28.91 -5.28
CA VAL A 86 -4.27 28.65 -3.92
C VAL A 86 -4.17 29.90 -3.06
N VAL A 87 -2.99 30.50 -2.96
CA VAL A 87 -2.74 31.65 -2.06
C VAL A 87 -3.39 32.95 -2.53
N GLY A 88 -3.72 33.08 -3.81
CA GLY A 88 -4.32 34.29 -4.38
C GLY A 88 -5.75 34.57 -3.93
N ARG A 89 -6.46 33.58 -3.38
CA ARG A 89 -7.87 33.69 -2.93
C ARG A 89 -8.11 32.85 -1.68
N PRO A 90 -9.03 33.25 -0.78
CA PRO A 90 -9.41 32.42 0.37
C PRO A 90 -10.05 31.11 -0.09
N ALA A 91 -9.97 30.08 0.76
CA ALA A 91 -10.63 28.80 0.56
C ALA A 91 -11.76 28.64 1.59
N ASP A 92 -12.86 28.00 1.20
CA ASP A 92 -13.89 27.59 2.16
C ASP A 92 -13.45 26.33 2.91
N LEU A 93 -12.85 25.37 2.19
CA LEU A 93 -12.42 24.09 2.73
C LEU A 93 -10.98 23.74 2.32
N PHE A 94 -10.25 23.11 3.23
CA PHE A 94 -8.91 22.59 2.99
C PHE A 94 -8.84 21.11 3.38
N LEU A 95 -8.57 20.24 2.41
CA LEU A 95 -8.57 18.79 2.56
C LEU A 95 -7.14 18.23 2.49
N ALA A 96 -6.71 17.59 3.57
CA ALA A 96 -5.37 17.03 3.70
C ALA A 96 -5.38 15.49 3.73
N THR A 97 -4.73 14.85 2.75
CA THR A 97 -4.83 13.40 2.55
C THR A 97 -3.70 12.62 3.20
N THR A 98 -2.46 13.13 3.16
CA THR A 98 -1.30 12.45 3.77
C THR A 98 -0.35 13.45 4.43
N GLY A 99 0.30 13.03 5.52
CA GLY A 99 1.29 13.86 6.20
C GLY A 99 2.49 14.20 5.31
N THR A 100 3.03 13.21 4.61
CA THR A 100 4.15 13.41 3.67
C THR A 100 3.79 14.41 2.56
N GLY A 101 2.58 14.33 2.02
CA GLY A 101 2.18 15.24 0.95
C GLY A 101 1.94 16.67 1.42
N ILE A 102 1.37 16.85 2.60
CA ILE A 102 1.25 18.17 3.23
C ILE A 102 2.65 18.74 3.52
N ASN A 103 3.52 17.99 4.18
CA ASN A 103 4.86 18.49 4.52
C ASN A 103 5.63 18.89 3.26
N SER A 104 5.65 18.02 2.25
CA SER A 104 6.32 18.30 0.99
C SER A 104 5.75 19.53 0.29
N TRP A 105 4.42 19.68 0.24
CA TRP A 105 3.81 20.86 -0.38
C TRP A 105 4.23 22.15 0.35
N PHE A 106 4.11 22.18 1.67
CA PHE A 106 4.46 23.36 2.44
C PHE A 106 5.96 23.66 2.39
N GLU A 107 6.83 22.65 2.41
CA GLU A 107 8.28 22.82 2.23
C GLU A 107 8.62 23.42 0.85
N SER A 108 7.94 22.97 -0.21
CA SER A 108 8.07 23.59 -1.53
C SER A 108 7.53 25.02 -1.55
N ALA A 109 6.40 25.28 -0.89
CA ALA A 109 5.85 26.62 -0.78
C ALA A 109 6.80 27.58 -0.02
N ASP A 110 7.44 27.11 1.05
CA ASP A 110 8.45 27.86 1.81
C ASP A 110 9.62 28.27 0.89
N SER A 111 10.12 27.34 0.06
CA SER A 111 11.24 27.63 -0.85
C SER A 111 10.89 28.65 -1.95
N TRP A 112 9.60 28.82 -2.25
CA TRP A 112 9.10 29.85 -3.17
C TRP A 112 8.67 31.14 -2.48
N GLY A 113 8.80 31.24 -1.15
CA GLY A 113 8.33 32.37 -0.36
C GLY A 113 6.80 32.46 -0.20
N LEU A 114 6.07 31.39 -0.53
CA LEU A 114 4.60 31.29 -0.46
C LEU A 114 4.10 30.58 0.81
N GLY A 115 5.00 30.05 1.63
CA GLY A 115 4.66 29.22 2.79
C GLY A 115 3.74 29.89 3.80
N HIS A 116 4.05 31.14 4.19
CA HIS A 116 3.22 31.90 5.13
C HIS A 116 1.81 32.18 4.58
N ASP A 117 1.72 32.51 3.28
CA ASP A 117 0.43 32.75 2.64
C ASP A 117 -0.40 31.46 2.52
N LEU A 118 0.25 30.32 2.29
CA LEU A 118 -0.40 29.01 2.27
C LEU A 118 -0.92 28.61 3.66
N VAL A 119 -0.14 28.85 4.72
CA VAL A 119 -0.61 28.67 6.11
C VAL A 119 -1.84 29.54 6.38
N ARG A 120 -1.82 30.81 5.96
CA ARG A 120 -2.96 31.72 6.14
C ARG A 120 -4.22 31.25 5.42
N VAL A 121 -4.10 30.76 4.19
CA VAL A 121 -5.25 30.18 3.46
C VAL A 121 -5.78 28.94 4.16
N ALA A 122 -4.90 28.03 4.60
CA ALA A 122 -5.32 26.82 5.31
C ALA A 122 -5.98 27.15 6.65
N ALA A 123 -5.42 28.06 7.44
CA ALA A 123 -5.95 28.46 8.74
C ALA A 123 -7.26 29.27 8.65
N GLY A 124 -7.53 29.90 7.50
CA GLY A 124 -8.78 30.62 7.24
C GLY A 124 -9.92 29.76 6.69
N ALA A 125 -9.65 28.49 6.36
CA ALA A 125 -10.63 27.54 5.82
C ALA A 125 -11.13 26.58 6.91
N GLU A 126 -12.20 25.85 6.64
CA GLU A 126 -12.53 24.64 7.40
C GLU A 126 -11.60 23.50 6.97
N VAL A 127 -10.84 22.95 7.91
CA VAL A 127 -9.75 22.01 7.63
C VAL A 127 -10.16 20.59 7.98
N LEU A 128 -10.18 19.73 6.96
CA LEU A 128 -10.46 18.30 7.13
C LEU A 128 -9.19 17.50 6.82
N ALA A 129 -8.81 16.61 7.73
CA ALA A 129 -7.70 15.68 7.54
C ALA A 129 -8.23 14.26 7.37
N ARG A 130 -7.69 13.51 6.40
CA ARG A 130 -8.03 12.09 6.24
C ARG A 130 -7.68 11.25 7.46
N GLY A 131 -6.58 11.54 8.17
CA GLY A 131 -6.20 10.78 9.35
C GLY A 131 -5.06 11.41 10.16
N PRO A 132 -4.58 10.73 11.22
CA PRO A 132 -3.63 11.29 12.18
C PRO A 132 -2.33 11.84 11.57
N LYS A 133 -1.86 11.23 10.47
CA LYS A 133 -0.63 11.67 9.79
C LYS A 133 -0.81 13.00 9.05
N SER A 134 -1.91 13.18 8.30
CA SER A 134 -2.17 14.46 7.64
C SER A 134 -2.56 15.54 8.64
N ALA A 135 -3.29 15.16 9.70
CA ALA A 135 -3.60 16.06 10.79
C ALA A 135 -2.33 16.57 11.51
N GLY A 136 -1.42 15.67 11.88
CA GLY A 136 -0.16 16.03 12.53
C GLY A 136 0.73 16.95 11.68
N ALA A 137 0.74 16.76 10.36
CA ALA A 137 1.48 17.63 9.45
C ALA A 137 0.93 19.06 9.43
N LEU A 138 -0.40 19.23 9.39
CA LEU A 138 -1.05 20.54 9.47
C LEU A 138 -0.83 21.21 10.83
N VAL A 139 -0.98 20.47 11.92
CA VAL A 139 -0.74 20.98 13.29
C VAL A 139 0.71 21.44 13.46
N GLY A 140 1.67 20.69 12.90
CA GLY A 140 3.09 21.10 12.90
C GLY A 140 3.37 22.41 12.15
N ARG A 141 2.44 22.85 11.28
CA ARG A 141 2.47 24.15 10.60
C ARG A 141 1.61 25.23 11.28
N GLY A 142 1.06 24.95 12.46
CA GLY A 142 0.19 25.87 13.19
C GLY A 142 -1.24 25.93 12.66
N VAL A 143 -1.64 25.00 11.79
CA VAL A 143 -3.00 24.94 11.24
C VAL A 143 -3.86 23.99 12.08
N ARG A 144 -5.00 24.49 12.59
CA ARG A 144 -5.98 23.67 13.32
C ARG A 144 -6.71 22.73 12.35
N VAL A 145 -6.94 21.50 12.78
CA VAL A 145 -7.79 20.53 12.05
C VAL A 145 -9.16 20.51 12.71
N ASP A 146 -10.21 20.79 11.95
CA ASP A 146 -11.58 20.85 12.46
C ASP A 146 -12.24 19.47 12.51
N TRP A 147 -11.90 18.59 11.57
CA TRP A 147 -12.47 17.24 11.53
C TRP A 147 -11.55 16.21 10.86
N SER A 148 -11.64 14.96 11.34
CA SER A 148 -10.97 13.80 10.73
C SER A 148 -11.77 12.52 11.01
N PRO A 149 -11.93 11.59 10.04
CA PRO A 149 -12.66 10.36 10.26
C PRO A 149 -11.84 9.38 11.11
N ARG A 150 -12.52 8.64 12.01
CA ARG A 150 -11.88 7.58 12.83
C ARG A 150 -11.33 6.42 12.00
N SER A 151 -11.89 6.17 10.82
CA SER A 151 -11.50 5.08 9.90
C SER A 151 -10.19 5.34 9.17
N GLU A 152 -9.74 6.60 9.13
CA GLU A 152 -8.64 7.06 8.28
C GLU A 152 -8.89 6.89 6.76
N CYS A 153 -10.13 6.63 6.35
CA CYS A 153 -10.55 6.44 4.97
C CYS A 153 -10.97 7.77 4.32
N PHE A 154 -10.65 7.95 3.04
CA PHE A 154 -11.03 9.17 2.32
C PHE A 154 -12.50 9.13 1.89
N ALA A 155 -13.06 7.94 1.61
CA ALA A 155 -14.49 7.76 1.40
C ALA A 155 -15.36 8.39 2.52
N ASP A 156 -14.94 8.30 3.78
CA ASP A 156 -15.68 8.91 4.89
C ASP A 156 -15.59 10.44 4.90
N VAL A 157 -14.47 11.00 4.42
CA VAL A 157 -14.33 12.44 4.19
C VAL A 157 -15.30 12.89 3.10
N LEU A 158 -15.35 12.17 1.98
CA LEU A 158 -16.29 12.45 0.89
C LEU A 158 -17.74 12.30 1.35
N ALA A 159 -18.08 11.22 2.05
CA ALA A 159 -19.42 11.01 2.60
C ALA A 159 -19.82 12.11 3.59
N HIS A 160 -18.87 12.65 4.34
CA HIS A 160 -19.08 13.79 5.23
C HIS A 160 -19.37 15.08 4.45
N LEU A 161 -18.61 15.36 3.39
CA LEU A 161 -18.79 16.54 2.53
C LEU A 161 -20.06 16.46 1.67
N CYS A 162 -20.38 15.28 1.15
CA CYS A 162 -21.57 15.01 0.34
C CYS A 162 -22.90 15.19 1.10
N ARG A 163 -22.87 15.36 2.42
CA ARG A 163 -24.04 15.70 3.24
C ARG A 163 -24.27 17.20 3.39
N ARG A 164 -23.40 18.02 2.80
CA ARG A 164 -23.41 19.49 2.90
C ARG A 164 -23.76 20.10 1.55
N ASP A 165 -24.20 21.36 1.58
CA ASP A 165 -24.26 22.18 0.37
C ASP A 165 -22.85 22.69 0.03
N LEU A 166 -22.38 22.32 -1.17
CA LEU A 166 -21.06 22.67 -1.67
C LEU A 166 -21.12 23.69 -2.83
N SER A 167 -22.32 24.19 -3.15
CA SER A 167 -22.54 25.11 -4.26
C SER A 167 -21.70 26.37 -4.10
N GLY A 168 -20.82 26.64 -5.07
CA GLY A 168 -19.92 27.79 -5.08
C GLY A 168 -18.77 27.73 -4.06
N LYS A 169 -18.63 26.62 -3.32
CA LYS A 169 -17.56 26.46 -2.33
C LYS A 169 -16.22 26.21 -2.99
N ARG A 170 -15.18 26.91 -2.54
CA ARG A 170 -13.81 26.70 -2.97
C ARG A 170 -13.09 25.71 -2.07
N ILE A 171 -12.72 24.57 -2.63
CA ILE A 171 -12.12 23.44 -1.94
C ILE A 171 -10.69 23.24 -2.44
N ILE A 172 -9.74 23.33 -1.52
CA ILE A 172 -8.34 23.00 -1.77
C ILE A 172 -8.09 21.59 -1.30
N MET A 173 -7.58 20.73 -2.17
CA MET A 173 -7.33 19.33 -1.87
C MET A 173 -5.88 18.98 -2.15
N GLN A 174 -5.13 18.58 -1.11
CA GLN A 174 -3.81 18.01 -1.28
C GLN A 174 -3.95 16.52 -1.65
N GLU A 175 -3.48 16.12 -2.84
CA GLU A 175 -3.57 14.75 -3.36
C GLU A 175 -2.19 14.04 -3.36
N HIS A 176 -2.22 12.70 -3.27
CA HIS A 176 -1.16 11.82 -3.77
C HIS A 176 -1.63 11.20 -5.09
N GLY A 177 -0.86 11.34 -6.18
CA GLY A 177 -1.34 11.14 -7.54
C GLY A 177 -2.28 9.94 -7.82
N LEU A 178 -3.18 10.20 -8.77
CA LEU A 178 -4.07 9.32 -9.54
C LEU A 178 -5.36 8.80 -8.88
N SER A 179 -5.55 8.91 -7.56
CA SER A 179 -6.72 8.28 -6.90
C SER A 179 -7.86 9.25 -6.56
N GLN A 180 -7.68 10.56 -6.75
CA GLN A 180 -8.67 11.56 -6.33
C GLN A 180 -9.17 12.49 -7.43
N ASP A 181 -8.82 12.26 -8.70
CA ASP A 181 -9.52 12.86 -9.84
C ASP A 181 -11.04 12.60 -9.76
N ARG A 182 -11.43 11.37 -9.40
CA ARG A 182 -12.85 11.00 -9.18
C ARG A 182 -13.46 11.70 -7.99
N ALA A 183 -12.72 11.86 -6.90
CA ALA A 183 -13.21 12.56 -5.72
C ALA A 183 -13.44 14.05 -6.00
N ALA A 184 -12.48 14.69 -6.66
CA ALA A 184 -12.62 16.06 -7.11
C ALA A 184 -13.78 16.21 -8.09
N GLN A 185 -13.98 15.25 -8.99
CA GLN A 185 -15.13 15.24 -9.89
C GLN A 185 -16.46 15.18 -9.12
N VAL A 186 -16.61 14.28 -8.15
CA VAL A 186 -17.82 14.19 -7.31
C VAL A 186 -18.11 15.50 -6.57
N LEU A 187 -17.08 16.18 -6.07
CA LEU A 187 -17.23 17.48 -5.41
C LEU A 187 -17.61 18.60 -6.41
N ARG A 188 -17.03 18.59 -7.61
CA ARG A 188 -17.38 19.54 -8.69
C ARG A 188 -18.80 19.33 -9.21
N GLU A 189 -19.25 18.09 -9.35
CA GLU A 189 -20.63 17.74 -9.72
C GLU A 189 -21.66 18.27 -8.70
N ARG A 190 -21.21 18.58 -7.47
CA ARG A 190 -22.00 19.22 -6.41
C ARG A 190 -21.86 20.75 -6.37
N GLY A 191 -21.26 21.35 -7.41
CA GLY A 191 -21.13 22.79 -7.56
C GLY A 191 -19.91 23.42 -6.89
N ALA A 192 -18.96 22.63 -6.38
CA ALA A 192 -17.73 23.16 -5.78
C ALA A 192 -16.66 23.54 -6.82
N GLU A 193 -15.90 24.59 -6.55
CA GLU A 193 -14.63 24.89 -7.21
C GLU A 193 -13.53 24.07 -6.52
N VAL A 194 -13.00 23.03 -7.17
CA VAL A 194 -11.97 22.14 -6.57
C VAL A 194 -10.61 22.34 -7.22
N ILE A 195 -9.63 22.74 -6.42
CA ILE A 195 -8.22 22.88 -6.80
C ILE A 195 -7.42 21.75 -6.15
N ILE A 196 -6.67 21.01 -6.97
CA ILE A 196 -5.86 19.87 -6.52
C ILE A 196 -4.39 20.27 -6.48
N ALA A 197 -3.77 20.21 -5.29
CA ALA A 197 -2.33 20.31 -5.14
C ALA A 197 -1.72 18.90 -5.14
N SER A 198 -1.13 18.53 -6.28
CA SER A 198 -0.45 17.24 -6.44
C SER A 198 1.05 17.39 -6.19
N ILE A 199 1.54 16.65 -5.19
CA ILE A 199 2.95 16.62 -4.78
C ILE A 199 3.73 15.43 -5.36
N TYR A 200 3.14 14.69 -6.32
CA TYR A 200 3.79 13.53 -6.91
C TYR A 200 3.20 13.21 -8.28
N ARG A 201 4.04 13.09 -9.30
CA ARG A 201 3.68 12.40 -10.54
C ARG A 201 4.14 10.96 -10.42
N VAL A 202 3.22 10.01 -10.31
CA VAL A 202 3.60 8.59 -10.39
C VAL A 202 4.17 8.32 -11.78
N GLU A 203 5.47 8.08 -11.90
CA GLU A 203 6.02 7.52 -13.12
C GLU A 203 5.42 6.13 -13.33
N GLY A 204 5.16 5.79 -14.60
CA GLY A 204 4.55 4.52 -14.99
C GLY A 204 5.29 3.29 -14.43
N PRO A 205 4.72 2.09 -14.61
CA PRO A 205 5.33 0.87 -14.09
C PRO A 205 6.78 0.75 -14.56
N GLU A 206 7.68 0.36 -13.64
CA GLU A 206 9.11 0.15 -13.92
C GLU A 206 9.31 -0.85 -15.06
N SER A 207 8.42 -1.84 -15.14
CA SER A 207 8.39 -2.82 -16.21
C SER A 207 6.98 -2.93 -16.79
N PRO A 208 6.67 -2.18 -17.86
CA PRO A 208 5.38 -2.27 -18.55
C PRO A 208 5.09 -3.70 -19.04
N ALA A 209 6.10 -4.42 -19.53
CA ALA A 209 5.94 -5.80 -20.00
C ALA A 209 5.52 -6.77 -18.87
N ARG A 210 6.13 -6.64 -17.67
CA ARG A 210 5.74 -7.46 -16.52
C ARG A 210 4.34 -7.11 -16.01
N LEU A 211 3.94 -5.84 -16.10
CA LEU A 211 2.58 -5.43 -15.79
C LEU A 211 1.58 -6.01 -16.81
N ASP A 212 1.95 -6.04 -18.09
CA ASP A 212 1.17 -6.63 -19.17
C ASP A 212 0.94 -8.13 -18.95
N GLU A 213 2.00 -8.88 -18.65
CA GLU A 213 1.93 -10.30 -18.27
C GLU A 213 1.03 -10.52 -17.04
N LEU A 214 1.11 -9.63 -16.04
CA LEU A 214 0.25 -9.71 -14.87
C LEU A 214 -1.23 -9.51 -15.25
N LEU A 215 -1.53 -8.56 -16.14
CA LEU A 215 -2.89 -8.34 -16.63
C LEU A 215 -3.44 -9.57 -17.34
N ASP A 216 -2.62 -10.24 -18.16
CA ASP A 216 -3.03 -11.48 -18.84
C ASP A 216 -3.30 -12.61 -17.84
N LEU A 217 -2.46 -12.77 -16.82
CA LEU A 217 -2.68 -13.76 -15.75
C LEU A 217 -3.95 -13.47 -14.94
N VAL A 218 -4.26 -12.20 -14.67
CA VAL A 218 -5.49 -11.81 -13.97
C VAL A 218 -6.71 -12.11 -14.86
N VAL A 219 -6.71 -11.63 -16.11
CA VAL A 219 -7.81 -11.83 -17.06
C VAL A 219 -8.02 -13.32 -17.36
N GLY A 220 -6.95 -14.11 -17.38
CA GLY A 220 -6.99 -15.57 -17.53
C GLY A 220 -7.33 -16.33 -16.25
N HIS A 221 -7.65 -15.66 -15.14
CA HIS A 221 -7.95 -16.28 -13.83
C HIS A 221 -6.85 -17.22 -13.31
N ALA A 222 -5.58 -16.95 -13.65
CA ALA A 222 -4.44 -17.81 -13.31
C ALA A 222 -3.78 -17.48 -11.95
N LEU A 223 -4.20 -16.41 -11.30
CA LEU A 223 -3.68 -15.97 -10.00
C LEU A 223 -4.63 -16.38 -8.86
N ASP A 224 -4.08 -16.87 -7.75
CA ASP A 224 -4.85 -17.11 -6.53
C ASP A 224 -5.04 -15.83 -5.72
N ALA A 225 -4.03 -14.95 -5.72
CA ALA A 225 -4.05 -13.71 -4.97
C ALA A 225 -3.25 -12.59 -5.67
N LEU A 226 -3.67 -11.35 -5.45
CA LEU A 226 -2.98 -10.16 -5.93
C LEU A 226 -2.83 -9.15 -4.79
N THR A 227 -1.60 -8.73 -4.54
CA THR A 227 -1.27 -7.89 -3.38
C THR A 227 -0.90 -6.46 -3.74
N PHE A 228 -1.38 -5.51 -2.95
CA PHE A 228 -1.12 -4.08 -3.10
C PHE A 228 -0.66 -3.45 -1.79
N THR A 229 0.36 -2.59 -1.89
CA THR A 229 0.93 -1.90 -0.71
C THR A 229 0.62 -0.40 -0.71
N SER A 230 0.00 0.13 -1.77
CA SER A 230 -0.30 1.56 -1.89
C SER A 230 -1.42 1.82 -2.91
N ALA A 231 -2.19 2.90 -2.71
CA ALA A 231 -3.22 3.34 -3.66
C ALA A 231 -2.67 3.71 -5.05
N PRO A 232 -1.48 4.33 -5.19
CA PRO A 232 -0.89 4.55 -6.52
C PRO A 232 -0.67 3.27 -7.33
N ALA A 233 -0.31 2.15 -6.68
CA ALA A 233 -0.15 0.87 -7.37
C ALA A 233 -1.49 0.37 -7.96
N VAL A 234 -2.59 0.58 -7.24
CA VAL A 234 -3.95 0.30 -7.72
C VAL A 234 -4.28 1.17 -8.93
N ALA A 235 -4.05 2.48 -8.82
CA ALA A 235 -4.34 3.41 -9.91
C ALA A 235 -3.51 3.11 -11.17
N SER A 236 -2.24 2.70 -11.00
CA SER A 236 -1.34 2.35 -12.10
C SER A 236 -1.82 1.10 -12.85
N ILE A 237 -2.16 0.02 -12.14
CA ILE A 237 -2.64 -1.21 -12.79
C ILE A 237 -4.01 -1.01 -13.45
N MET A 238 -4.92 -0.26 -12.81
CA MET A 238 -6.23 0.04 -13.39
C MET A 238 -6.09 0.87 -14.67
N ARG A 239 -5.18 1.85 -14.67
CA ARG A 239 -4.85 2.63 -15.87
C ARG A 239 -4.28 1.75 -16.97
N ALA A 240 -3.36 0.85 -16.63
CA ALA A 240 -2.77 -0.08 -17.61
C ALA A 240 -3.85 -0.99 -18.22
N ALA A 241 -4.76 -1.52 -17.40
CA ALA A 241 -5.89 -2.31 -17.87
C ALA A 241 -6.81 -1.50 -18.81
N ALA A 242 -7.11 -0.25 -18.48
CA ALA A 242 -7.92 0.64 -19.32
C ALA A 242 -7.24 0.97 -20.66
N LEU A 243 -5.96 1.35 -20.63
CA LEU A 243 -5.19 1.70 -21.84
C LEU A 243 -5.04 0.53 -22.82
N THR A 244 -5.16 -0.69 -22.32
CA THR A 244 -5.00 -1.93 -23.09
C THR A 244 -6.34 -2.62 -23.38
N GLY A 245 -7.47 -1.96 -23.08
CA GLY A 245 -8.80 -2.48 -23.36
C GLY A 245 -9.23 -3.67 -22.51
N ARG A 246 -8.52 -3.95 -21.40
CA ARG A 246 -8.75 -5.10 -20.50
C ARG A 246 -9.48 -4.73 -19.21
N GLU A 247 -9.85 -3.46 -19.00
CA GLU A 247 -10.43 -2.99 -17.72
C GLU A 247 -11.64 -3.82 -17.26
N SER A 248 -12.62 -4.08 -18.14
CA SER A 248 -13.81 -4.84 -17.76
C SER A 248 -13.45 -6.25 -17.30
N ALA A 249 -12.71 -7.01 -18.10
CA ALA A 249 -12.32 -8.38 -17.79
C ALA A 249 -11.42 -8.45 -16.54
N PHE A 250 -10.53 -7.48 -16.36
CA PHE A 250 -9.68 -7.37 -15.18
C PHE A 250 -10.52 -7.15 -13.91
N VAL A 251 -11.47 -6.21 -13.95
CA VAL A 251 -12.37 -5.94 -12.83
C VAL A 251 -13.22 -7.15 -12.48
N ASP A 252 -13.74 -7.85 -13.49
CA ASP A 252 -14.56 -9.05 -13.29
C ASP A 252 -13.75 -10.19 -12.64
N ALA A 253 -12.51 -10.40 -13.08
CA ALA A 253 -11.62 -11.38 -12.46
C ALA A 253 -11.29 -11.05 -11.00
N LEU A 254 -11.03 -9.77 -10.69
CA LEU A 254 -10.76 -9.32 -9.32
C LEU A 254 -12.01 -9.34 -8.40
N ARG A 255 -13.22 -9.36 -8.96
CA ARG A 255 -14.46 -9.55 -8.19
C ARG A 255 -14.76 -11.02 -7.89
N GLY A 256 -14.19 -11.94 -8.66
CA GLY A 256 -14.40 -13.38 -8.54
C GLY A 256 -13.35 -14.07 -7.67
N ASP A 257 -12.58 -14.95 -8.31
CA ASP A 257 -11.78 -15.96 -7.61
C ASP A 257 -10.39 -15.47 -7.18
N ILE A 258 -10.00 -14.24 -7.51
CA ILE A 258 -8.67 -13.73 -7.13
C ILE A 258 -8.77 -13.01 -5.78
N VAL A 259 -7.99 -13.46 -4.79
CA VAL A 259 -7.93 -12.76 -3.49
C VAL A 259 -7.17 -11.45 -3.64
N VAL A 260 -7.89 -10.33 -3.66
CA VAL A 260 -7.27 -8.98 -3.67
C VAL A 260 -6.96 -8.54 -2.25
N ALA A 261 -5.68 -8.34 -1.94
CA ALA A 261 -5.22 -8.00 -0.60
C ALA A 261 -4.44 -6.69 -0.57
N CYS A 262 -4.87 -5.77 0.30
CA CYS A 262 -4.21 -4.48 0.49
C CYS A 262 -3.57 -4.39 1.86
N VAL A 263 -2.36 -3.82 1.96
CA VAL A 263 -1.65 -3.66 3.25
C VAL A 263 -2.42 -2.79 4.24
N GLY A 264 -3.23 -1.85 3.76
CA GLY A 264 -3.95 -0.88 4.60
C GLY A 264 -5.15 -0.25 3.87
N PRO A 265 -6.00 0.48 4.62
CA PRO A 265 -7.30 0.94 4.15
C PRO A 265 -7.20 1.92 2.97
N VAL A 266 -6.12 2.68 2.87
CA VAL A 266 -5.89 3.64 1.78
C VAL A 266 -5.81 2.94 0.42
N ALA A 267 -5.06 1.84 0.34
CA ALA A 267 -4.94 1.08 -0.90
C ALA A 267 -6.25 0.34 -1.21
N ALA A 268 -6.96 -0.13 -0.19
CA ALA A 268 -8.25 -0.79 -0.35
C ALA A 268 -9.31 0.18 -0.88
N ASP A 269 -9.39 1.40 -0.35
CA ASP A 269 -10.35 2.43 -0.77
C ASP A 269 -10.15 2.87 -2.21
N ALA A 270 -8.94 2.72 -2.76
CA ALA A 270 -8.69 2.97 -4.18
C ALA A 270 -9.50 2.03 -5.10
N PHE A 271 -9.93 0.86 -4.62
CA PHE A 271 -10.78 -0.07 -5.37
C PHE A 271 -12.29 0.23 -5.29
N SER A 272 -12.73 1.11 -4.37
CA SER A 272 -14.14 1.42 -4.12
C SER A 272 -14.97 1.68 -5.39
N PRO A 273 -14.49 2.44 -6.39
CA PRO A 273 -15.26 2.70 -7.61
C PRO A 273 -15.61 1.46 -8.44
N TRP A 274 -14.82 0.40 -8.31
CA TRP A 274 -15.00 -0.85 -9.05
C TRP A 274 -15.67 -1.92 -8.19
N SER A 275 -16.04 -1.64 -6.93
CA SER A 275 -16.69 -2.61 -6.03
C SER A 275 -15.93 -3.95 -5.94
N ILE A 276 -14.60 -3.90 -6.01
CA ILE A 276 -13.75 -5.08 -5.88
C ILE A 276 -13.64 -5.42 -4.38
N PRO A 277 -13.94 -6.66 -3.95
CA PRO A 277 -13.76 -7.08 -2.57
C PRO A 277 -12.26 -7.10 -2.22
N VAL A 278 -11.86 -6.33 -1.20
CA VAL A 278 -10.47 -6.25 -0.76
C VAL A 278 -10.32 -6.70 0.68
N VAL A 279 -9.37 -7.59 0.94
CA VAL A 279 -9.01 -8.01 2.30
C VAL A 279 -7.89 -7.12 2.85
N VAL A 280 -8.03 -6.66 4.10
CA VAL A 280 -7.07 -5.76 4.76
C VAL A 280 -6.70 -6.32 6.13
N PRO A 281 -5.41 -6.42 6.48
CA PRO A 281 -5.01 -6.93 7.79
C PRO A 281 -5.29 -5.90 8.89
N ARG A 282 -5.55 -6.39 10.11
CA ARG A 282 -5.74 -5.53 11.30
C ARG A 282 -4.53 -4.63 11.60
N ARG A 283 -3.32 -5.08 11.25
CA ARG A 283 -2.08 -4.32 11.37
C ARG A 283 -1.55 -4.02 9.97
N TYR A 284 -1.34 -2.75 9.66
CA TYR A 284 -0.94 -2.31 8.31
C TYR A 284 0.57 -2.56 8.04
N ARG A 285 0.97 -3.82 8.00
CA ARG A 285 2.37 -4.28 7.82
C ARG A 285 2.43 -5.48 6.87
N LEU A 286 3.53 -5.62 6.14
CA LEU A 286 3.74 -6.70 5.16
C LEU A 286 3.53 -8.10 5.75
N GLY A 287 4.15 -8.40 6.89
CA GLY A 287 3.98 -9.71 7.53
C GLY A 287 2.54 -10.04 7.93
N ALA A 288 1.71 -9.03 8.23
CA ALA A 288 0.29 -9.23 8.53
C ALA A 288 -0.54 -9.44 7.25
N LEU A 289 -0.20 -8.71 6.17
CA LEU A 289 -0.78 -8.92 4.84
C LEU A 289 -0.54 -10.36 4.34
N VAL A 290 0.71 -10.84 4.42
CA VAL A 290 1.06 -12.20 3.98
C VAL A 290 0.30 -13.26 4.77
N LYS A 291 0.23 -13.14 6.10
CA LYS A 291 -0.56 -14.07 6.94
C LYS A 291 -2.04 -14.05 6.61
N LEU A 292 -2.59 -12.90 6.25
CA LEU A 292 -3.99 -12.78 5.85
C LEU A 292 -4.25 -13.53 4.54
N VAL A 293 -3.42 -13.30 3.52
CA VAL A 293 -3.50 -14.02 2.23
C VAL A 293 -3.38 -15.52 2.44
N GLU A 294 -2.39 -15.97 3.23
CA GLU A 294 -2.22 -17.38 3.59
C GLU A 294 -3.49 -17.98 4.20
N SER A 295 -4.15 -17.24 5.11
CA SER A 295 -5.36 -17.71 5.77
C SER A 295 -6.55 -17.83 4.81
N TYR A 296 -6.69 -16.90 3.87
CA TYR A 296 -7.76 -16.93 2.86
C TYR A 296 -7.58 -18.08 1.86
N LEU A 297 -6.34 -18.30 1.38
CA LEU A 297 -6.08 -19.35 0.41
C LEU A 297 -6.17 -20.76 1.00
N LYS A 298 -5.89 -20.94 2.29
CA LYS A 298 -6.11 -22.23 2.98
C LYS A 298 -7.58 -22.64 3.10
N GLN A 299 -8.50 -21.70 2.99
CA GLN A 299 -9.94 -21.93 3.14
C GLN A 299 -10.63 -22.26 1.81
N ARG A 300 -9.89 -22.22 0.70
CA ARG A 300 -10.38 -22.48 -0.66
C ARG A 300 -9.72 -23.73 -1.21
#